data_AF-A0A843C4K9-F1
#
_entry.id   AF-A0A843C4K9-F1
#
_cell.length_a   1.000
_cell.length_b   1.000
_cell.length_c   1.000
_cell.angle_alpha   90.00
_cell.angle_beta   90.00
_cell.angle_gamma   90.00
#
_symmetry.space_group_name_H-M   'P 1'
#
loop_
_entity.id
_entity.type
_entity.pdbx_description
1 polymer ?
#
loop_
_entity_poly.entity_id
_entity_poly.type
_entity_poly.pdbx_seq_one_letter_code
_entity_poly.pdbx_strand_id
1 'polypeptide(L)'
;MSEYLVLLRLNPGKIMDTMGSLRQLSNKPIDGVDLRYTMNIFGAWDVGVWINAEDSTRALEFVQKKVKDMTGVTEVYTVPTFPHANKAFTTNEAKKSAKPVKADAVEA
;
A
#
# COMPACT_ATOMS: atom_id res chain seq x y z
N MET A 1 -9.78 -2.68 -7.44
CA MET A 1 -8.76 -2.98 -6.42
C MET A 1 -7.47 -2.32 -6.86
N SER A 2 -6.76 -1.73 -5.91
CA SER A 2 -5.45 -1.14 -6.13
C SER A 2 -4.36 -2.16 -5.84
N GLU A 3 -3.28 -2.09 -6.61
CA GLU A 3 -2.14 -2.99 -6.48
C GLU A 3 -1.13 -2.41 -5.49
N TYR A 4 -0.53 -3.30 -4.68
CA TYR A 4 0.51 -2.95 -3.72
C TYR A 4 1.62 -4.00 -3.75
N LEU A 5 2.86 -3.53 -3.69
CA LEU A 5 4.03 -4.35 -3.45
C LEU A 5 4.47 -4.19 -1.99
N VAL A 6 4.47 -5.29 -1.24
CA VAL A 6 4.95 -5.31 0.15
C VAL A 6 6.33 -5.97 0.17
N LEU A 7 7.34 -5.21 0.57
CA LEU A 7 8.71 -5.69 0.73
C LEU A 7 8.94 -6.12 2.17
N LEU A 8 9.54 -7.29 2.35
CA LEU A 8 9.81 -7.89 3.64
C LEU A 8 11.30 -8.09 3.82
N ARG A 9 11.79 -7.71 4.98
CA ARG A 9 13.08 -8.15 5.50
C ARG A 9 12.83 -9.22 6.54
N LEU A 10 13.61 -10.29 6.48
CA LEU A 10 13.47 -11.47 7.30
C LEU A 10 14.66 -11.62 8.26
N ASN A 11 14.40 -12.23 9.40
CA ASN A 11 15.44 -12.63 10.34
C ASN A 11 16.25 -13.79 9.73
N PRO A 12 17.58 -13.67 9.55
CA PRO A 12 18.41 -14.70 8.93
C PRO A 12 18.28 -16.09 9.57
N GLY A 13 18.11 -16.15 10.90
CA GLY A 13 17.93 -17.40 11.64
C GLY A 13 16.57 -18.07 11.46
N LYS A 14 15.62 -17.41 10.78
CA LYS A 14 14.24 -17.90 10.58
C LYS A 14 13.78 -17.86 9.11
N ILE A 15 14.66 -17.50 8.16
CA ILE A 15 14.30 -17.30 6.75
C ILE A 15 13.50 -18.47 6.17
N MET A 16 13.97 -19.70 6.35
CA MET A 16 13.33 -20.88 5.75
C MET A 16 11.92 -21.11 6.30
N ASP A 17 11.73 -20.93 7.61
CA ASP A 17 10.44 -21.09 8.27
C ASP A 17 9.46 -19.99 7.83
N THR A 18 9.91 -18.73 7.85
CA THR A 18 9.09 -17.60 7.43
C THR A 18 8.71 -17.70 5.95
N MET A 19 9.63 -18.11 5.08
CA MET A 19 9.36 -18.41 3.68
C MET A 19 8.33 -19.53 3.52
N GLY A 20 8.40 -20.56 4.35
CA GLY A 20 7.40 -21.62 4.41
C GLY A 20 6.01 -21.07 4.73
N SER A 21 5.90 -20.23 5.76
CA SER A 21 4.64 -19.57 6.15
C SER A 21 4.09 -18.66 5.05
N LEU A 22 4.95 -17.86 4.40
CA LEU A 22 4.53 -16.97 3.31
C LEU A 22 3.95 -17.74 2.12
N ARG A 23 4.52 -18.89 1.76
CA ARG A 23 4.04 -19.75 0.67
C ARG A 23 2.70 -20.43 1.00
N GLN A 24 2.34 -20.52 2.28
CA GLN A 24 1.08 -21.10 2.74
C GLN A 24 -0.04 -20.07 2.91
N LEU A 25 0.23 -18.78 2.64
CA LEU A 25 -0.83 -17.77 2.66
C LEU A 25 -1.93 -18.11 1.66
N SER A 26 -3.17 -18.01 2.12
CA SER A 26 -4.35 -18.10 1.26
C SER A 26 -4.28 -17.04 0.16
N ASN A 27 -4.79 -17.37 -1.04
CA ASN A 27 -5.02 -16.40 -2.12
C ASN A 27 -5.94 -15.25 -1.67
N LYS A 28 -6.73 -15.45 -0.61
CA LYS A 28 -7.52 -14.43 0.08
C LYS A 28 -7.12 -14.41 1.56
N PRO A 29 -6.03 -13.73 1.92
CA PRO A 29 -5.50 -13.77 3.28
C PRO A 29 -6.39 -13.05 4.29
N ILE A 30 -7.14 -12.03 3.86
CA ILE A 30 -8.19 -11.32 4.60
C ILE A 30 -9.27 -10.83 3.62
N ASP A 31 -10.43 -10.41 4.13
CA ASP A 31 -11.48 -9.78 3.33
C ASP A 31 -10.97 -8.50 2.65
N GLY A 32 -11.30 -8.35 1.36
CA GLY A 32 -10.92 -7.21 0.54
C GLY A 32 -9.44 -7.18 0.13
N VAL A 33 -8.69 -8.27 0.34
CA VAL A 33 -7.31 -8.43 -0.15
C VAL A 33 -7.14 -9.76 -0.87
N ASP A 34 -6.67 -9.71 -2.11
CA ASP A 34 -6.25 -10.85 -2.89
C ASP A 34 -4.72 -10.92 -2.93
N LEU A 35 -4.14 -12.03 -2.48
CA LEU A 35 -2.73 -12.34 -2.68
C LEU A 35 -2.52 -12.81 -4.12
N ARG A 36 -1.64 -12.13 -4.86
CA ARG A 36 -1.34 -12.48 -6.25
C ARG A 36 -0.17 -13.43 -6.35
N TYR A 37 0.96 -13.07 -5.74
CA TYR A 37 2.15 -13.91 -5.69
C TYR A 37 3.14 -13.41 -4.63
N THR A 38 4.05 -14.29 -4.24
CA THR A 38 5.26 -13.96 -3.48
C THR A 38 6.47 -14.16 -4.38
N MET A 39 7.53 -13.38 -4.17
CA MET A 39 8.77 -13.46 -4.94
C MET A 39 9.98 -13.31 -4.03
N ASN A 40 11.04 -14.06 -4.32
CA ASN A 40 12.32 -13.87 -3.65
C ASN A 40 12.98 -12.60 -4.18
N ILE A 41 13.64 -11.86 -3.31
CA ILE A 41 14.46 -10.70 -3.68
C ILE A 41 15.88 -10.96 -3.21
N PHE A 42 16.84 -10.71 -4.09
CA PHE A 42 18.26 -10.71 -3.73
C PHE A 42 18.70 -9.26 -3.55
N GLY A 43 19.03 -8.86 -2.32
CA GLY A 43 19.44 -7.49 -2.02
C GLY A 43 19.11 -7.08 -0.59
N ALA A 44 18.72 -5.82 -0.42
CA ALA A 44 18.36 -5.28 0.90
C ALA A 44 17.06 -5.85 1.48
N TRP A 45 16.19 -6.35 0.60
CA TRP A 45 14.94 -7.04 0.93
C TRP A 45 15.04 -8.50 0.54
N ASP A 46 14.33 -9.36 1.27
CA ASP A 46 14.40 -10.82 1.07
C ASP A 46 13.20 -11.34 0.27
N VAL A 47 12.02 -10.71 0.46
CA VAL A 47 10.76 -11.15 -0.18
C VAL A 47 9.92 -9.96 -0.62
N GLY A 48 9.30 -10.08 -1.79
CA GLY A 48 8.20 -9.24 -2.23
C GLY A 48 6.87 -10.00 -2.19
N VAL A 49 5.81 -9.34 -1.74
CA VAL A 49 4.44 -9.86 -1.75
C VAL A 49 3.59 -8.90 -2.57
N TRP A 50 3.03 -9.40 -3.67
CA TRP A 50 2.13 -8.60 -4.52
C TRP A 50 0.68 -8.88 -4.15
N ILE A 51 -0.06 -7.83 -3.81
CA ILE A 51 -1.46 -7.93 -3.42
C ILE A 51 -2.32 -6.95 -4.22
N ASN A 52 -3.59 -7.31 -4.38
CA ASN A 52 -4.64 -6.40 -4.79
C ASN A 52 -5.52 -6.15 -3.57
N ALA A 53 -5.75 -4.89 -3.20
CA ALA A 53 -6.65 -4.53 -2.11
C ALA A 53 -7.79 -3.65 -2.60
N GLU A 54 -8.97 -3.78 -2.00
CA GLU A 54 -10.13 -2.93 -2.32
C GLU A 54 -9.83 -1.44 -2.11
N ASP A 55 -9.16 -1.12 -1.00
CA ASP A 55 -8.71 0.21 -0.65
C ASP A 55 -7.41 0.17 0.19
N SER A 56 -6.89 1.36 0.54
CA SER A 56 -5.67 1.48 1.36
C SER A 56 -5.84 0.98 2.80
N THR A 57 -7.06 1.01 3.34
CA THR A 57 -7.36 0.52 4.69
C THR A 57 -7.21 -1.00 4.73
N ARG A 58 -7.72 -1.70 3.73
CA ARG A 58 -7.56 -3.16 3.59
C ARG A 58 -6.10 -3.57 3.39
N ALA A 59 -5.35 -2.83 2.58
CA ALA A 59 -3.91 -3.06 2.43
C ALA A 59 -3.15 -2.90 3.77
N LEU A 60 -3.47 -1.84 4.53
CA LEU A 60 -2.87 -1.59 5.84
C LEU A 60 -3.24 -2.69 6.85
N GLU A 61 -4.51 -3.11 6.87
CA GLU A 61 -5.01 -4.19 7.73
C GLU A 61 -4.29 -5.51 7.47
N PHE A 62 -4.10 -5.87 6.19
CA PHE A 62 -3.33 -7.06 5.82
C PHE A 62 -1.90 -7.00 6.36
N VAL A 63 -1.23 -5.86 6.19
CA VAL A 63 0.15 -5.68 6.66
C VAL A 63 0.23 -5.80 8.19
N GLN A 64 -0.68 -5.15 8.91
CA GLN A 64 -0.66 -5.14 10.37
C GLN A 64 -1.04 -6.49 10.98
N LYS A 65 -2.12 -7.12 10.51
CA LYS A 65 -2.70 -8.32 11.15
C LYS A 65 -2.17 -9.65 10.63
N LYS A 66 -1.53 -9.67 9.46
CA LYS A 66 -1.02 -10.91 8.85
C LYS A 66 0.49 -10.90 8.68
N VAL A 67 1.02 -9.81 8.11
CA VAL A 67 2.45 -9.76 7.76
C VAL A 67 3.31 -9.48 8.98
N LYS A 68 2.99 -8.44 9.77
CA LYS A 68 3.78 -8.07 10.95
C LYS A 68 3.74 -9.09 12.08
N ASP A 69 2.64 -9.83 12.19
CA ASP A 69 2.48 -10.91 13.18
C ASP A 69 3.20 -12.20 12.76
N MET A 70 3.74 -12.27 11.54
CA MET A 70 4.46 -13.45 11.07
C MET A 70 5.84 -13.53 11.72
N THR A 71 6.10 -14.65 12.38
CA THR A 71 7.38 -14.91 13.02
C THR A 71 8.52 -14.83 12.00
N GLY A 72 9.53 -14.01 12.31
CA GLY A 72 10.73 -13.86 11.49
C GLY A 72 10.67 -12.71 10.48
N VAL A 73 9.53 -12.01 10.33
CA VAL A 73 9.51 -10.70 9.65
C VAL A 73 10.11 -9.64 10.58
N THR A 74 11.14 -8.92 10.12
CA THR A 74 11.80 -7.86 10.90
C THR A 74 11.44 -6.46 10.41
N GLU A 75 11.24 -6.29 9.10
CA GLU A 75 10.86 -5.02 8.50
C GLU A 75 9.83 -5.26 7.40
N VAL A 76 8.91 -4.29 7.25
CA VAL A 76 7.88 -4.29 6.21
C VAL A 76 7.81 -2.91 5.57
N TYR A 77 7.86 -2.86 4.25
CA TYR A 77 7.73 -1.63 3.48
C TYR A 77 6.68 -1.81 2.37
N THR A 78 5.58 -1.07 2.48
CA THR A 78 4.44 -1.19 1.55
C THR A 78 4.48 -0.07 0.52
N VAL A 79 4.47 -0.46 -0.76
CA VAL A 79 4.49 0.45 -1.91
C VAL A 79 3.14 0.36 -2.63
N PRO A 80 2.32 1.43 -2.59
CA PRO A 80 1.21 1.58 -3.53
C PRO A 80 1.77 1.70 -4.96
N THR A 81 1.32 0.85 -5.88
CA THR A 81 1.86 0.84 -7.26
C THR A 81 1.00 1.64 -8.24
N PHE A 82 0.09 2.46 -7.71
CA PHE A 82 -0.77 3.36 -8.47
C PHE A 82 -0.33 4.82 -8.29
N PRO A 83 -0.58 5.69 -9.28
CA PRO A 83 -0.15 7.07 -9.23
C PRO A 83 -0.92 7.89 -8.19
N HIS A 84 -0.19 8.44 -7.22
CA HIS A 84 -0.69 9.50 -6.35
C HIS A 84 -0.54 10.85 -7.08
N ALA A 85 -1.52 11.18 -7.92
CA ALA A 85 -1.67 12.48 -8.59
C ALA A 85 -0.48 12.94 -9.48
N ASN A 86 -0.40 12.37 -10.68
CA ASN A 86 0.09 13.07 -11.88
C ASN A 86 -1.03 13.23 -12.91
N LYS A 87 -2.27 13.46 -12.45
CA LYS A 87 -3.26 14.04 -13.35
C LYS A 87 -2.86 15.51 -13.49
N ALA A 88 -2.34 15.90 -14.66
CA ALA A 88 -2.27 17.32 -15.00
C ALA A 88 -3.63 17.91 -14.64
N PHE A 89 -3.66 18.89 -13.74
CA PHE A 89 -4.87 19.65 -13.48
C PHE A 89 -5.29 20.24 -14.83
N THR A 90 -6.26 19.61 -15.50
CA THR A 90 -6.83 20.22 -16.70
C THR A 90 -7.43 21.53 -16.23
N THR A 91 -7.03 22.62 -16.88
CA THR A 91 -7.26 24.04 -16.53
C THR A 91 -8.72 24.42 -16.23
N ASN A 92 -9.68 23.51 -16.42
CA ASN A 92 -11.10 23.70 -16.13
C ASN A 92 -11.48 23.56 -14.64
N GLU A 93 -10.72 22.86 -13.79
CA GLU A 93 -11.09 22.73 -12.37
C GLU A 93 -10.65 23.91 -11.49
N ALA A 94 -9.66 24.69 -11.93
CA ALA A 94 -9.19 25.89 -11.22
C ALA A 94 -10.21 27.04 -11.22
N LYS A 95 -11.22 27.03 -12.12
CA LYS A 95 -12.25 28.07 -12.17
C LYS A 95 -13.41 27.85 -11.19
N LYS A 96 -13.52 26.69 -10.54
CA LYS A 96 -14.63 26.40 -9.61
C LYS A 96 -14.34 26.80 -8.16
N SER A 97 -13.07 26.99 -7.80
CA SER A 97 -12.64 27.37 -6.44
C SER A 97 -12.43 28.88 -6.25
N ALA A 98 -12.39 29.68 -7.32
CA ALA A 98 -12.30 31.13 -7.24
C ALA A 98 -13.70 31.78 -7.26
N LYS A 99 -14.46 31.69 -6.17
CA LYS A 99 -15.56 32.64 -5.93
C LYS A 99 -14.93 33.95 -5.41
N PRO A 100 -15.19 35.11 -6.02
CA PRO A 100 -14.71 36.38 -5.50
C PRO A 100 -15.53 36.75 -4.25
N VAL A 101 -14.83 37.02 -3.15
CA VAL A 101 -15.42 37.68 -1.97
C VAL A 101 -15.80 39.09 -2.40
N LYS A 102 -17.09 39.42 -2.36
CA LYS A 102 -17.58 40.80 -2.55
C LYS A 102 -16.91 41.69 -1.51
N ALA A 103 -16.26 42.77 -1.96
CA ALA A 103 -15.82 43.85 -1.10
C ALA A 103 -17.05 44.58 -0.56
N ASP A 104 -17.13 44.71 0.77
CA ASP A 104 -18.10 45.58 1.42
C ASP A 104 -17.83 47.03 1.01
N ALA A 105 -18.86 47.71 0.50
CA ALA A 105 -18.83 49.13 0.23
C ALA A 105 -18.84 49.88 1.57
N VAL A 106 -17.78 50.66 1.80
CA VAL A 106 -17.76 51.72 2.80
C VAL A 106 -18.51 52.91 2.18
N GLU A 107 -19.64 53.30 2.77
CA GLU A 107 -20.30 54.56 2.47
C GLU A 107 -20.16 55.51 3.67
N ALA A 108 -19.97 56.79 3.34
CA ALA A 108 -19.47 57.89 4.16
C ALA A 108 -20.53 58.52 5.07
#